data_AF-A0A243QPF2-F1
#
_entry.id   AF-A0A243QPF2-F1
#
_cell.length_a   1.000
_cell.length_b   1.000
_cell.length_c   1.000
_cell.angle_alpha   90.00
_cell.angle_beta   90.00
_cell.angle_gamma   90.00
#
_symmetry.space_group_name_H-M   'P 1'
#
loop_
_entity.id
_entity.type
_entity.pdbx_description
1 polymer ?
#
loop_
_entity_poly.entity_id
_entity_poly.type
_entity_poly.pdbx_seq_one_letter_code
_entity_poly.pdbx_strand_id
1 'polypeptide(L)'
;MATPDELASARSGKSFDLAMTASVNGAVIGQDTLASMAFSFAEMTAHASRGTWVKPGDILGSGTCGGGCLAELWGRRGRDVHAPLAPGDTVTVSVERLGTITSRIT
;
A
#
# COMPACT_ATOMS: atom_id res chain seq x y z
N MET A 1 3.92 12.64 -7.77
CA MET A 1 3.65 11.44 -8.61
C MET A 1 4.94 11.11 -9.31
N ALA A 2 5.28 9.82 -9.41
CA ALA A 2 6.48 9.36 -10.10
C ALA A 2 6.09 8.62 -11.40
N THR A 3 6.96 8.63 -12.40
CA THR A 3 6.81 7.84 -13.63
C THR A 3 7.52 6.50 -13.52
N PRO A 4 7.18 5.50 -14.37
CA PRO A 4 7.82 4.17 -14.30
C PRO A 4 9.33 4.20 -14.52
N ASP A 5 9.84 5.09 -15.39
CA ASP A 5 11.27 5.24 -15.69
C ASP A 5 12.05 5.82 -14.50
N GLU A 6 11.45 6.70 -13.71
CA GLU A 6 12.04 7.20 -12.46
C GLU A 6 12.25 6.10 -11.42
N LEU A 7 11.56 4.95 -11.53
CA LEU A 7 11.66 3.79 -10.63
C LEU A 7 12.43 2.62 -11.21
N ALA A 8 12.97 2.73 -12.43
CA ALA A 8 13.56 1.62 -13.17
C ALA A 8 14.68 0.89 -12.40
N SER A 9 15.48 1.62 -11.61
CA SER A 9 16.56 1.04 -10.79
C SER A 9 16.10 0.15 -9.65
N ALA A 10 14.84 0.27 -9.20
CA ALA A 10 14.25 -0.60 -8.17
C ALA A 10 13.42 -1.73 -8.75
N ARG A 11 13.44 -1.96 -10.07
CA ARG A 11 12.64 -3.02 -10.69
C ARG A 11 12.98 -4.39 -10.07
N SER A 12 11.97 -5.11 -9.63
CA SER A 12 12.12 -6.44 -9.03
C SER A 12 10.98 -7.36 -9.48
N GLY A 13 11.32 -8.36 -10.30
CA GLY A 13 10.35 -9.28 -10.88
C GLY A 13 9.17 -8.56 -11.57
N LYS A 14 7.97 -8.81 -11.04
CA LYS A 14 6.71 -8.27 -11.56
C LYS A 14 6.42 -6.83 -11.10
N SER A 15 7.18 -6.30 -10.14
CA SER A 15 6.94 -5.02 -9.47
C SER A 15 8.27 -4.25 -9.24
N PHE A 16 8.38 -3.54 -8.11
CA PHE A 16 9.55 -2.77 -7.69
C PHE A 16 9.88 -3.09 -6.24
N ASP A 17 11.15 -3.26 -5.90
CA ASP A 17 11.61 -3.43 -4.53
C ASP A 17 11.73 -2.06 -3.87
N LEU A 18 10.64 -1.63 -3.24
CA LEU A 18 10.51 -0.35 -2.56
C LEU A 18 9.94 -0.60 -1.17
N ALA A 19 10.69 -0.23 -0.13
CA ALA A 19 10.24 -0.45 1.25
C ALA A 19 8.97 0.36 1.56
N MET A 20 8.03 -0.26 2.28
CA MET A 20 6.75 0.31 2.67
C MET A 20 6.57 0.22 4.19
N THR A 21 5.99 1.25 4.80
CA THR A 21 5.64 1.25 6.22
C THR A 21 4.27 1.88 6.45
N ALA A 22 3.55 1.36 7.43
CA ALA A 22 2.31 1.93 7.96
C ALA A 22 2.46 2.09 9.48
N SER A 23 2.10 3.27 10.00
CA SER A 23 2.22 3.60 11.42
C SER A 23 1.00 4.36 11.93
N VAL A 24 0.73 4.19 13.23
CA VAL A 24 -0.30 4.93 13.97
C VAL A 24 0.37 5.58 15.17
N ASN A 25 0.23 6.90 15.31
CA ASN A 25 0.85 7.71 16.36
C ASN A 25 2.38 7.51 16.44
N GLY A 26 3.02 7.33 15.28
CA GLY A 26 4.47 7.09 15.18
C GLY A 26 4.89 5.63 15.43
N ALA A 27 4.00 4.77 15.93
CA ALA A 27 4.29 3.35 16.10
C ALA A 27 4.03 2.60 14.79
N VAL A 28 5.06 1.95 14.24
CA VAL A 28 4.93 1.12 13.03
C VAL A 28 4.12 -0.12 13.35
N ILE A 29 3.03 -0.32 12.61
CA ILE A 29 2.12 -1.47 12.74
C ILE A 29 2.23 -2.44 11.55
N GLY A 30 2.75 -1.97 10.42
CA GLY A 30 2.90 -2.75 9.20
C GLY A 30 4.15 -2.36 8.42
N GLN A 31 4.81 -3.36 7.83
CA GLN A 31 5.99 -3.20 6.98
C GLN A 31 5.95 -4.22 5.84
N ASP A 32 6.35 -3.79 4.65
CA ASP A 32 6.41 -4.65 3.46
C ASP A 32 7.38 -4.06 2.43
N THR A 33 7.50 -4.72 1.28
CA THR A 33 8.06 -4.16 0.04
C THR A 33 7.02 -4.22 -1.07
N LEU A 34 7.01 -3.25 -1.97
CA LEU A 34 6.16 -3.27 -3.16
C LEU A 34 6.46 -4.49 -4.08
N ALA A 35 7.59 -5.17 -3.88
CA ALA A 35 7.94 -6.41 -4.57
C ALA A 35 7.05 -7.59 -4.16
N SER A 36 6.39 -7.53 -2.99
CA SER A 36 5.47 -8.55 -2.49
C SER A 36 4.14 -8.61 -3.25
N MET A 37 3.89 -7.68 -4.18
CA MET A 37 2.67 -7.68 -5.02
C MET A 37 2.51 -9.00 -5.78
N ALA A 38 1.37 -9.66 -5.58
CA ALA A 38 1.05 -10.91 -6.27
C ALA A 38 0.80 -10.75 -7.77
N PHE A 39 0.30 -9.58 -8.19
CA PHE A 39 -0.02 -9.25 -9.58
C PHE A 39 0.68 -7.95 -9.98
N SER A 40 1.30 -7.94 -11.15
CA SER A 40 1.83 -6.73 -11.77
C SER A 40 0.70 -5.75 -12.14
N PHE A 41 1.04 -4.46 -12.29
CA PHE A 41 0.08 -3.48 -12.80
C PHE A 41 -0.51 -3.88 -14.16
N ALA A 42 0.27 -4.51 -15.05
CA ALA A 42 -0.22 -5.02 -16.32
C ALA A 42 -1.27 -6.14 -16.15
N GLU A 43 -1.04 -7.09 -15.24
CA GLU A 43 -2.01 -8.13 -14.90
C GLU A 43 -3.29 -7.53 -14.30
N MET A 44 -3.16 -6.53 -13.43
CA MET A 44 -4.30 -5.80 -12.84
C MET A 44 -5.11 -5.05 -13.91
N THR A 45 -4.46 -4.33 -14.82
CA THR A 45 -5.12 -3.65 -15.94
C THR A 45 -5.85 -4.65 -16.84
N ALA A 46 -5.21 -5.77 -17.18
CA ALA A 46 -5.82 -6.81 -17.99
C ALA A 46 -7.04 -7.45 -17.30
N HIS A 47 -7.00 -7.62 -15.97
CA HIS A 47 -8.12 -8.13 -15.20
C HIS A 47 -9.29 -7.14 -15.16
N ALA A 48 -9.03 -5.87 -14.80
CA ALA A 48 -10.04 -4.82 -14.75
C ALA A 48 -10.74 -4.62 -16.11
N SER A 49 -9.97 -4.72 -17.20
CA SER A 49 -10.46 -4.56 -18.58
C SER A 49 -11.47 -5.64 -19.01
N ARG A 50 -11.67 -6.71 -18.23
CA ARG A 50 -12.70 -7.72 -18.49
C ARG A 50 -14.10 -7.25 -18.11
N GLY A 51 -14.20 -6.36 -17.13
CA GLY A 51 -15.47 -5.88 -16.56
C GLY A 51 -15.82 -4.45 -16.94
N THR A 52 -14.86 -3.65 -17.41
CA THR A 52 -15.07 -2.26 -17.81
C THR A 52 -13.98 -1.78 -18.77
N TRP A 53 -14.19 -0.62 -19.39
CA TRP A 53 -13.16 0.06 -20.17
C TRP A 53 -12.21 0.79 -19.23
N VAL A 54 -10.92 0.41 -19.23
CA VAL A 54 -9.87 1.18 -18.56
C VAL A 54 -9.44 2.34 -19.45
N LYS A 55 -9.48 3.56 -18.93
CA LYS A 55 -9.25 4.81 -19.66
C LYS A 55 -8.06 5.59 -19.08
N PRO A 56 -7.45 6.50 -19.86
CA PRO A 56 -6.49 7.45 -19.34
C PRO A 56 -7.08 8.24 -18.17
N GLY A 57 -6.36 8.27 -17.05
CA GLY A 57 -6.80 8.90 -15.80
C GLY A 57 -7.37 7.93 -14.75
N ASP A 58 -7.64 6.67 -15.12
CA ASP A 58 -8.07 5.66 -14.14
C ASP A 58 -6.95 5.34 -13.15
N ILE A 59 -7.33 5.10 -11.88
CA ILE A 59 -6.42 4.78 -10.80
C ILE A 59 -6.61 3.32 -10.39
N LEU A 60 -5.54 2.53 -10.46
CA LEU A 60 -5.52 1.15 -9.98
C LEU A 60 -4.83 1.09 -8.61
N GLY A 61 -5.56 0.68 -7.59
CA GLY A 61 -5.01 0.42 -6.26
C GLY A 61 -4.34 -0.96 -6.22
N SER A 62 -3.03 -1.01 -5.98
CA SER A 62 -2.22 -2.25 -5.91
C SER A 62 -2.62 -3.23 -4.80
N GLY A 63 -3.46 -2.79 -3.87
CA GLY A 63 -3.72 -3.47 -2.61
C GLY A 63 -2.92 -2.85 -1.47
N THR A 64 -3.18 -3.32 -0.24
CA THR A 64 -2.51 -2.86 0.97
C THR A 64 -1.12 -3.48 1.09
N CYS A 65 -0.16 -2.77 1.71
CA CYS A 65 1.07 -3.41 2.18
C CYS A 65 0.74 -4.49 3.22
N GLY A 66 1.61 -5.50 3.33
CA GLY A 66 1.56 -6.49 4.38
C GLY A 66 1.48 -5.84 5.77
N GLY A 67 0.42 -6.17 6.53
CA GLY A 67 0.17 -5.58 7.84
C GLY A 67 -0.26 -4.11 7.81
N GLY A 68 -0.55 -3.54 6.64
CA GLY A 68 -1.10 -2.18 6.50
C GLY A 68 -2.59 -2.06 6.80
N CYS A 69 -3.27 -3.19 7.10
CA CYS A 69 -4.70 -3.24 7.37
C CYS A 69 -4.96 -3.77 8.78
N LEU A 70 -5.55 -2.95 9.65
CA LEU A 70 -5.92 -3.36 11.01
C LEU A 70 -6.88 -4.57 11.01
N ALA A 71 -7.83 -4.63 10.07
CA ALA A 71 -8.73 -5.77 9.96
C ALA A 71 -8.01 -7.07 9.59
N GLU A 72 -7.00 -7.00 8.72
CA GLU A 72 -6.12 -8.14 8.42
C GLU A 72 -5.36 -8.59 9.68
N LEU A 73 -4.75 -7.63 10.40
CA LEU A 73 -4.00 -7.92 11.62
C LEU A 73 -4.88 -8.55 12.69
N TRP A 74 -6.09 -8.04 12.92
CA TRP A 74 -7.05 -8.64 13.85
C TRP A 74 -7.47 -10.05 13.45
N GLY A 75 -7.73 -10.27 12.16
CA GLY A 75 -8.10 -11.59 11.64
C GLY A 75 -6.99 -12.63 11.77
N ARG A 76 -5.72 -12.21 11.67
CA ARG A 76 -4.55 -13.11 11.72
C ARG A 76 -3.96 -13.28 13.13
N ARG A 77 -4.04 -12.26 13.98
CA ARG A 77 -3.30 -12.20 15.26
C ARG A 77 -4.19 -11.95 16.48
N GLY A 78 -5.50 -11.77 16.29
CA GLY A 78 -6.44 -11.45 17.36
C GLY A 78 -6.66 -9.95 17.54
N ARG A 79 -7.77 -9.58 18.20
CA ARG A 79 -8.22 -8.17 18.32
C ARG A 79 -7.35 -7.30 19.21
N ASP A 80 -6.56 -7.92 20.08
CA ASP A 80 -5.74 -7.20 21.07
C ASP A 80 -4.38 -6.74 20.51
N VAL A 81 -4.04 -7.12 19.27
CA VAL A 81 -2.74 -6.80 18.66
C VAL A 81 -2.56 -5.29 18.44
N HIS A 82 -3.64 -4.58 18.06
CA HIS A 82 -3.66 -3.13 17.88
C HIS A 82 -5.06 -2.59 18.18
N ALA A 83 -5.15 -1.43 18.81
CA ALA A 83 -6.42 -0.75 19.00
C ALA A 83 -7.03 -0.29 17.65
N PRO A 84 -8.37 -0.18 17.54
CA PRO A 84 -9.01 0.54 16.45
C PRO A 84 -8.56 2.01 16.40
N LEU A 85 -8.58 2.62 15.22
CA LEU A 85 -8.36 4.06 15.08
C LEU A 85 -9.44 4.84 15.81
N ALA A 86 -9.02 5.89 16.52
CA ALA A 86 -9.89 6.82 17.23
C ALA A 86 -9.66 8.26 16.74
N PRO A 87 -10.66 9.17 16.90
CA PRO A 87 -10.45 10.59 16.68
C PRO A 87 -9.24 11.11 17.45
N GLY A 88 -8.37 11.84 16.75
CA GLY A 88 -7.10 12.34 17.27
C GLY A 88 -5.88 11.52 16.84
N ASP A 89 -6.06 10.26 16.42
CA ASP A 89 -4.95 9.43 15.93
C ASP A 89 -4.33 10.01 14.67
N THR A 90 -3.02 9.80 14.51
CA THR A 90 -2.28 10.16 13.31
C THR A 90 -1.81 8.91 12.60
N VAL A 91 -2.28 8.71 11.36
CA VAL A 91 -1.88 7.59 10.50
C VAL A 91 -0.84 8.08 9.50
N THR A 92 0.29 7.40 9.40
CA THR A 92 1.33 7.69 8.42
C THR A 92 1.66 6.46 7.59
N VAL A 93 1.62 6.60 6.27
CA VAL A 93 2.03 5.59 5.30
C VAL A 93 3.18 6.15 4.49
N SER A 94 4.27 5.39 4.39
CA SER A 94 5.46 5.79 3.63
C SER A 94 5.88 4.70 2.68
N VAL A 95 6.27 5.10 1.47
CA VAL A 95 6.86 4.21 0.48
C VAL A 95 8.15 4.83 -0.03
N GLU A 96 9.21 4.04 -0.03
CA GLU A 96 10.53 4.44 -0.52
C GLU A 96 10.41 5.03 -1.93
N ARG A 97 11.04 6.19 -2.15
CA ARG A 97 11.03 6.98 -3.41
C ARG A 97 9.67 7.54 -3.86
N LEU A 98 8.55 7.11 -3.28
CA LEU A 98 7.22 7.63 -3.60
C LEU A 98 6.69 8.63 -2.56
N GLY A 99 7.32 8.69 -1.38
CA GLY A 99 7.07 9.68 -0.34
C GLY A 99 6.19 9.17 0.79
N THR A 100 5.66 10.11 1.57
CA THR A 100 4.94 9.85 2.81
C THR A 100 3.63 10.64 2.84
N ILE A 101 2.56 9.98 3.27
CA ILE A 101 1.26 10.60 3.54
C ILE A 101 0.96 10.46 5.03
N THR A 102 0.59 11.56 5.66
CA THR A 102 0.18 11.61 7.07
C THR A 102 -1.19 12.25 7.18
N SER A 103 -2.11 11.59 7.87
CA SER A 103 -3.49 12.04 8.07
C SER A 103 -3.86 11.95 9.53
N ARG A 104 -4.54 12.98 10.05
CA ARG A 104 -5.16 12.96 11.39
C ARG A 104 -6.61 12.49 11.28
N ILE A 105 -6.99 11.55 12.11
CA ILE A 105 -8.37 11.07 12.24
C ILE A 105 -9.17 12.11 13.02
N THR A 106 -10.34 12.50 12.51
CA THR A 106 -11.23 13.50 13.12
C THR A 106 -12.64 12.98 13.22
#